data_AF-A0A840W1S9-F1
#
_entry.id   AF-A0A840W1S9-F1
#
_cell.length_a   1.000
_cell.length_b   1.000
_cell.length_c   1.000
_cell.angle_alpha   90.00
_cell.angle_beta   90.00
_cell.angle_gamma   90.00
#
_symmetry.space_group_name_H-M   'P 1'
#
loop_
_entity.id
_entity.type
_entity.pdbx_description
1 polymer ?
#
loop_
_entity_poly.entity_id
_entity_poly.type
_entity_poly.pdbx_seq_one_letter_code
_entity_poly.pdbx_strand_id
1 'polypeptide(L)'
;MLGLPGHVTACLFDLDGVLTQTARVHNAAWKQTFDEFLRQRAAASGEPFQPFDPGPDYNRYVDGRPRADGVRSFLASRGIVLPEGAPDDPPDADTVNGVGNRKNVLLLRHLRDDGVEVYPGSVRYLQAAATVGLRRAVVTASANGGEVVVAAGLEPLLEARVDGLVAQAQGLRGKPHPDTFIAGASLLGVDPTQAAVFEDALSGVAAGRAGGFGYVVGVDRVGQADELLAHGADIVVKDLSELLDTADLSMPIANTAAHHSATERGPA
;
A
#
# COMPACT_ATOMS: atom_id res chain seq x y z
N MET A 1 -5.96 -20.26 10.27
CA MET A 1 -4.59 -19.69 10.22
C MET A 1 -4.52 -18.89 8.92
N LEU A 2 -4.22 -17.58 8.96
CA LEU A 2 -4.45 -16.64 7.84
C LEU A 2 -3.34 -16.67 6.76
N GLY A 3 -2.81 -17.84 6.43
CA GLY A 3 -1.68 -17.95 5.48
C GLY A 3 -0.38 -17.27 5.96
N LEU A 4 -0.29 -16.92 7.25
CA LEU A 4 0.88 -16.29 7.87
C LEU A 4 1.66 -17.29 8.75
N PRO A 5 3.00 -17.12 8.89
CA PRO A 5 3.78 -17.85 9.88
C PRO A 5 3.25 -17.66 11.30
N GLY A 6 3.34 -18.71 12.13
CA GLY A 6 2.76 -18.69 13.49
C GLY A 6 3.39 -17.70 14.48
N HIS A 7 4.54 -17.10 14.15
CA HIS A 7 5.17 -16.07 14.98
C HIS A 7 4.62 -14.66 14.69
N VAL A 8 3.84 -14.48 13.63
CA VAL A 8 3.26 -13.18 13.26
C VAL A 8 2.05 -12.88 14.14
N THR A 9 2.07 -11.70 14.77
CA THR A 9 1.02 -11.18 15.66
C THR A 9 0.45 -9.84 15.19
N ALA A 10 1.03 -9.24 14.16
CA ALA A 10 0.59 -7.96 13.59
C ALA A 10 0.65 -7.93 12.06
N CYS A 11 -0.24 -7.13 11.46
CA CYS A 11 -0.32 -6.88 10.03
C CYS A 11 -0.21 -5.38 9.76
N LEU A 12 0.76 -4.98 8.94
CA LEU A 12 0.96 -3.61 8.47
C LEU A 12 0.65 -3.58 6.98
N PHE A 13 -0.47 -2.97 6.62
CA PHE A 13 -0.93 -2.88 5.25
C PHE A 13 -0.48 -1.56 4.63
N ASP A 14 0.02 -1.59 3.41
CA ASP A 14 -0.11 -0.40 2.57
C ASP A 14 -1.60 -0.09 2.29
N LEU A 15 -1.86 1.12 1.82
CA LEU A 15 -3.20 1.58 1.52
C LEU A 15 -3.52 1.43 0.04
N ASP A 16 -2.78 2.16 -0.80
CA ASP A 16 -3.00 2.25 -2.23
C ASP A 16 -2.56 0.93 -2.89
N GLY A 17 -3.40 0.31 -3.71
CA GLY A 17 -3.06 -0.96 -4.38
C GLY A 17 -3.16 -2.21 -3.48
N VAL A 18 -3.15 -2.05 -2.15
CA VAL A 18 -3.37 -3.15 -1.19
C VAL A 18 -4.82 -3.16 -0.68
N LEU A 19 -5.23 -2.15 0.08
CA LEU A 19 -6.57 -2.06 0.67
C LEU A 19 -7.55 -1.31 -0.24
N THR A 20 -7.08 -0.26 -0.92
CA THR A 20 -7.89 0.65 -1.74
C THR A 20 -7.39 0.72 -3.18
N GLN A 21 -8.30 0.95 -4.13
CA GLN A 21 -7.99 1.10 -5.56
C GLN A 21 -7.61 2.55 -5.93
N THR A 22 -7.07 3.30 -4.97
CA THR A 22 -6.78 4.74 -5.09
C THR A 22 -5.56 5.03 -5.95
N ALA A 23 -4.76 4.02 -6.31
CA ALA A 23 -3.66 4.16 -7.27
C ALA A 23 -4.14 4.79 -8.59
N ARG A 24 -5.31 4.39 -9.12
CA ARG A 24 -5.87 4.98 -10.36
C ARG A 24 -6.20 6.47 -10.21
N VAL A 25 -6.77 6.83 -9.06
CA VAL A 25 -7.15 8.22 -8.73
C VAL A 25 -5.90 9.09 -8.57
N HIS A 26 -4.88 8.58 -7.86
CA HIS A 26 -3.59 9.23 -7.73
C HIS A 26 -2.93 9.45 -9.09
N ASN A 27 -2.93 8.43 -9.93
CA ASN A 27 -2.32 8.46 -11.24
C ASN A 27 -3.01 9.46 -12.17
N ALA A 28 -4.34 9.49 -12.20
CA ALA A 28 -5.11 10.49 -12.94
C ALA A 28 -4.76 11.93 -12.49
N ALA A 29 -4.71 12.18 -11.18
CA ALA A 29 -4.35 13.48 -10.63
C ALA A 29 -2.90 13.88 -10.98
N TRP A 30 -1.96 12.94 -10.94
CA TRP A 30 -0.57 13.17 -11.38
C TRP A 30 -0.48 13.50 -12.85
N LYS A 31 -1.10 12.68 -13.70
CA LYS A 31 -1.11 12.88 -15.14
C LYS A 31 -1.64 14.24 -15.52
N GLN A 32 -2.79 14.63 -14.97
CA GLN A 32 -3.36 15.94 -15.23
C GLN A 32 -2.42 17.07 -14.78
N THR A 33 -1.86 16.97 -13.58
CA THR A 33 -0.93 17.98 -13.03
C THR A 33 0.30 18.15 -13.90
N PHE A 34 0.97 17.05 -14.24
CA PHE A 34 2.20 17.09 -15.03
C PHE A 34 1.93 17.48 -16.48
N ASP A 35 0.90 16.95 -17.12
CA ASP A 35 0.58 17.31 -18.51
C ASP A 35 0.22 18.79 -18.63
N GLU A 36 -0.50 19.35 -17.66
CA GLU A 36 -0.80 20.79 -17.62
C GLU A 36 0.47 21.63 -17.46
N PHE A 37 1.32 21.29 -16.49
CA PHE A 37 2.60 21.97 -16.28
C PHE A 37 3.50 21.90 -17.51
N LEU A 38 3.65 20.72 -18.12
CA LEU A 38 4.49 20.51 -19.29
C LEU A 38 3.94 21.21 -20.53
N ARG A 39 2.62 21.30 -20.70
CA ARG A 39 2.00 22.10 -21.79
C ARG A 39 2.27 23.59 -21.64
N GLN A 40 2.12 24.13 -20.42
CA GLN A 40 2.41 25.54 -20.15
C GLN A 40 3.88 25.87 -20.44
N ARG A 41 4.78 25.00 -20.00
CA ARG A 41 6.22 25.13 -20.28
C ARG A 41 6.55 25.01 -21.76
N ALA A 42 6.00 24.04 -22.47
CA ALA A 42 6.20 23.87 -23.91
C ALA A 42 5.75 25.11 -24.70
N ALA A 43 4.61 25.69 -24.33
CA ALA A 43 4.11 26.93 -24.93
C ALA A 43 5.04 28.14 -24.67
N ALA A 44 5.66 28.22 -23.49
CA ALA A 44 6.55 29.33 -23.12
C ALA A 44 7.98 29.21 -23.68
N SER A 45 8.51 27.98 -23.80
CA SER A 45 9.90 27.72 -24.19
C SER A 45 10.09 27.31 -25.65
N GLY A 46 9.03 26.85 -26.31
CA GLY A 46 9.10 26.23 -27.64
C GLY A 46 9.62 24.78 -27.63
N GLU A 47 9.87 24.20 -26.46
CA GLU A 47 10.24 22.79 -26.32
C GLU A 47 9.08 21.85 -26.71
N PRO A 48 9.34 20.66 -27.27
CA PRO A 48 8.29 19.68 -27.56
C PRO A 48 7.55 19.24 -26.30
N PHE A 49 6.21 19.22 -26.37
CA PHE A 49 5.40 18.62 -25.30
C PHE A 49 5.57 17.10 -25.31
N GLN A 50 6.12 16.57 -24.21
CA GLN A 50 6.14 15.14 -23.93
C GLN A 50 5.24 14.87 -22.71
N PRO A 51 4.14 14.10 -22.86
CA PRO A 51 3.22 13.84 -21.75
C PRO A 51 3.85 12.96 -20.67
N PHE A 52 3.29 13.04 -19.46
CA PHE A 52 3.51 12.07 -18.41
C PHE A 52 2.86 10.73 -18.78
N ASP A 53 3.63 9.65 -18.71
CA ASP A 53 3.13 8.30 -18.90
C ASP A 53 2.61 7.71 -17.57
N PRO A 54 1.30 7.44 -17.45
CA PRO A 54 0.72 6.89 -16.24
C PRO A 54 1.22 5.47 -15.89
N GLY A 55 1.91 4.75 -16.77
CA GLY A 55 2.56 3.48 -16.42
C GLY A 55 4.03 3.67 -16.05
N PRO A 56 4.95 3.59 -17.03
CA PRO A 56 6.39 3.68 -16.79
C PRO A 56 6.88 4.89 -15.98
N ASP A 57 6.40 6.11 -16.25
CA ASP A 57 6.88 7.29 -15.50
C ASP A 57 6.35 7.27 -14.06
N TYR A 58 5.08 6.89 -13.87
CA TYR A 58 4.49 6.74 -12.53
C TYR A 58 5.27 5.73 -11.69
N ASN A 59 5.41 4.50 -12.17
CA ASN A 59 6.08 3.42 -11.46
C ASN A 59 7.53 3.77 -11.10
N ARG A 60 8.25 4.45 -12.01
CA ARG A 60 9.67 4.75 -11.82
C ARG A 60 9.92 5.94 -10.92
N TYR A 61 9.15 7.01 -11.09
CA TYR A 61 9.48 8.32 -10.53
C TYR A 61 8.57 8.77 -9.40
N VAL A 62 7.37 8.21 -9.29
CA VAL A 62 6.30 8.74 -8.41
C VAL A 62 5.83 7.72 -7.39
N ASP A 63 5.66 6.47 -7.80
CA ASP A 63 5.00 5.45 -6.99
C ASP A 63 5.74 5.19 -5.67
N GLY A 64 4.97 5.04 -4.59
CA GLY A 64 5.48 4.86 -3.22
C GLY A 64 6.25 6.03 -2.61
N ARG A 65 6.42 7.17 -3.32
CA ARG A 65 7.22 8.31 -2.84
C ARG A 65 6.36 9.42 -2.22
N PRO A 66 6.93 10.22 -1.30
CA PRO A 66 6.32 11.48 -0.87
C PRO A 66 6.03 12.39 -2.07
N ARG A 67 4.99 13.22 -1.95
CA ARG A 67 4.48 14.03 -3.06
C ARG A 67 5.53 14.95 -3.69
N ALA A 68 6.28 15.69 -2.87
CA ALA A 68 7.34 16.57 -3.33
C ALA A 68 8.48 15.79 -4.02
N ASP A 69 8.81 14.62 -3.50
CA ASP A 69 9.83 13.75 -4.09
C ASP A 69 9.40 13.20 -5.44
N GLY A 70 8.12 12.85 -5.60
CA GLY A 70 7.54 12.45 -6.88
C GLY A 70 7.63 13.56 -7.93
N VAL A 71 7.31 14.81 -7.55
CA VAL A 71 7.49 15.98 -8.43
C VAL A 71 8.95 16.14 -8.83
N ARG A 72 9.86 16.16 -7.85
CA ARG A 72 11.29 16.37 -8.09
C ARG A 72 11.86 15.29 -9.00
N SER A 73 11.58 14.03 -8.68
CA SER A 73 12.06 12.84 -9.40
C SER A 73 11.59 12.83 -10.85
N PHE A 74 10.29 13.07 -11.09
CA PHE A 74 9.75 13.08 -12.44
C PHE A 74 10.25 14.28 -13.26
N LEU A 75 10.20 15.50 -12.72
CA LEU A 75 10.65 16.69 -13.45
C LEU A 75 12.15 16.63 -13.78
N ALA A 76 12.97 16.11 -12.86
CA ALA A 76 14.40 15.88 -13.12
C ALA A 76 14.62 14.88 -14.28
N SER A 77 13.74 13.88 -14.45
CA SER A 77 13.79 12.95 -15.59
C SER A 77 13.55 13.62 -16.96
N ARG A 78 13.02 14.85 -16.94
CA ARG A 78 12.83 15.73 -18.11
C ARG A 78 13.82 16.90 -18.13
N GLY A 79 14.84 16.89 -17.28
CA GLY A 79 15.83 17.98 -17.18
C GLY A 79 15.29 19.25 -16.54
N ILE A 80 14.15 19.18 -15.84
CA ILE A 80 13.49 20.33 -15.23
C ILE A 80 13.81 20.33 -13.73
N VAL A 81 14.36 21.44 -13.24
CA VAL A 81 14.59 21.69 -11.81
C VAL A 81 13.79 22.91 -11.41
N LEU A 82 12.90 22.74 -10.43
CA LEU A 82 12.14 23.83 -9.83
C LEU A 82 12.73 24.22 -8.47
N PRO A 83 12.59 25.48 -8.03
CA PRO A 83 12.77 25.83 -6.64
C PRO A 83 11.86 24.97 -5.76
N GLU A 84 12.31 24.68 -4.53
CA GLU A 84 11.53 23.84 -3.61
C GLU A 84 10.17 24.49 -3.26
N GLY A 85 10.17 25.80 -3.01
CA GLY A 85 8.98 26.52 -2.57
C GLY A 85 8.64 26.29 -1.09
N ALA A 86 7.67 27.01 -0.56
CA ALA A 86 7.15 26.77 0.80
C ALA A 86 6.06 25.68 0.78
N PRO A 87 5.86 24.92 1.87
CA PRO A 87 4.81 23.89 1.93
C PRO A 87 3.39 24.41 1.63
N ASP A 88 3.12 25.68 1.92
CA ASP A 88 1.85 26.38 1.70
C ASP A 88 1.80 27.17 0.39
N ASP A 89 2.79 27.00 -0.50
CA ASP A 89 2.78 27.60 -1.83
C ASP A 89 1.46 27.27 -2.56
N PRO A 90 0.85 28.26 -3.24
CA PRO A 90 -0.40 28.04 -3.91
C PRO A 90 -0.22 27.07 -5.11
N PRO A 91 -1.29 26.34 -5.51
CA PRO A 91 -1.25 25.39 -6.61
C PRO A 91 -0.73 25.91 -7.96
N ASP A 92 -0.77 27.22 -8.19
CA ASP A 92 -0.30 27.88 -9.40
C ASP A 92 1.18 28.30 -9.33
N ALA A 93 1.86 28.11 -8.20
CA ALA A 93 3.29 28.40 -8.07
C ALA A 93 4.16 27.38 -8.84
N ASP A 94 5.18 27.90 -9.55
CA ASP A 94 6.21 27.11 -10.25
C ASP A 94 7.31 26.62 -9.30
N THR A 95 6.90 25.93 -8.25
CA THR A 95 7.78 25.29 -7.25
C THR A 95 7.44 23.82 -7.11
N VAL A 96 8.35 23.04 -6.52
CA VAL A 96 8.09 21.62 -6.21
C VAL A 96 6.83 21.48 -5.36
N ASN A 97 6.69 22.33 -4.33
CA ASN A 97 5.53 22.33 -3.45
C ASN A 97 4.26 22.85 -4.14
N GLY A 98 4.33 23.88 -4.99
CA GLY A 98 3.20 24.38 -5.76
C GLY A 98 2.61 23.32 -6.71
N VAL A 99 3.45 22.64 -7.49
CA VAL A 99 3.02 21.53 -8.36
C VAL A 99 2.45 20.37 -7.54
N GLY A 100 3.06 20.03 -6.41
CA GLY A 100 2.53 19.04 -5.48
C GLY A 100 1.15 19.44 -4.93
N ASN A 101 0.96 20.71 -4.57
CA ASN A 101 -0.30 21.22 -4.05
C ASN A 101 -1.40 21.22 -5.12
N ARG A 102 -1.07 21.50 -6.38
CA ARG A 102 -1.99 21.31 -7.54
C ARG A 102 -2.49 19.88 -7.64
N LYS A 103 -1.59 18.90 -7.59
CA LYS A 103 -1.97 17.48 -7.57
C LYS A 103 -2.88 17.15 -6.41
N ASN A 104 -2.61 17.72 -5.22
CA ASN A 104 -3.41 17.43 -4.04
C ASN A 104 -4.85 17.94 -4.16
N VAL A 105 -5.03 19.15 -4.70
CA VAL A 105 -6.36 19.71 -4.96
C VAL A 105 -7.14 18.80 -5.92
N LEU A 106 -6.50 18.32 -6.99
CA LEU A 106 -7.14 17.39 -7.93
C LEU A 106 -7.48 16.05 -7.28
N LEU A 107 -6.55 15.46 -6.52
CA LEU A 107 -6.79 14.22 -5.80
C LEU A 107 -7.99 14.34 -4.84
N LEU A 108 -8.00 15.36 -3.98
CA LEU A 108 -9.09 15.56 -3.01
C LEU A 108 -10.43 15.87 -3.68
N ARG A 109 -10.43 16.43 -4.89
CA ARG A 109 -11.64 16.54 -5.70
C ARG A 109 -12.11 15.14 -6.14
N HIS A 110 -11.24 14.35 -6.77
CA HIS A 110 -11.62 13.00 -7.20
C HIS A 110 -12.08 12.10 -6.07
N LEU A 111 -11.40 12.11 -4.91
CA LEU A 111 -11.82 11.30 -3.75
C LEU A 111 -13.22 11.69 -3.24
N ARG A 112 -13.61 12.97 -3.36
CA ARG A 112 -14.95 13.44 -2.95
C ARG A 112 -16.02 13.16 -3.99
N ASP A 113 -15.70 13.34 -5.26
CA ASP A 113 -16.68 13.23 -6.35
C ASP A 113 -16.91 11.76 -6.75
N ASP A 114 -15.84 10.96 -6.77
CA ASP A 114 -15.84 9.57 -7.25
C ASP A 114 -15.85 8.53 -6.10
N GLY A 115 -15.52 8.95 -4.87
CA GLY A 115 -15.41 8.08 -3.70
C GLY A 115 -14.11 7.26 -3.66
N VAL A 116 -14.06 6.27 -2.76
CA VAL A 116 -12.92 5.34 -2.62
C VAL A 116 -13.39 3.90 -2.77
N GLU A 117 -12.94 3.25 -3.84
CA GLU A 117 -13.15 1.81 -4.02
C GLU A 117 -12.13 1.02 -3.20
N VAL A 118 -12.59 -0.05 -2.55
CA VAL A 118 -11.75 -1.02 -1.82
C VAL A 118 -11.50 -2.27 -2.66
N TYR A 119 -10.47 -3.04 -2.31
CA TYR A 119 -10.32 -4.42 -2.80
C TYR A 119 -11.10 -5.38 -1.88
N PRO A 120 -12.21 -6.00 -2.33
CA PRO A 120 -13.08 -6.75 -1.43
C PRO A 120 -12.39 -7.92 -0.72
N GLY A 121 -11.52 -8.65 -1.41
CA GLY A 121 -10.78 -9.75 -0.78
C GLY A 121 -9.71 -9.28 0.21
N SER A 122 -9.15 -8.09 0.01
CA SER A 122 -8.23 -7.45 0.96
C SER A 122 -8.94 -6.96 2.21
N VAL A 123 -10.15 -6.39 2.07
CA VAL A 123 -10.99 -6.03 3.22
C VAL A 123 -11.44 -7.28 3.99
N ARG A 124 -11.82 -8.37 3.30
CA ARG A 124 -12.13 -9.65 3.95
C ARG A 124 -10.95 -10.18 4.76
N TYR A 125 -9.73 -10.09 4.21
CA TYR A 125 -8.52 -10.50 4.92
C TYR A 125 -8.27 -9.62 6.16
N LEU A 126 -8.40 -8.29 6.04
CA LEU A 126 -8.26 -7.36 7.16
C LEU A 126 -9.29 -7.65 8.27
N GLN A 127 -10.54 -7.96 7.91
CA GLN A 127 -11.58 -8.39 8.86
C GLN A 127 -11.22 -9.70 9.53
N ALA A 128 -10.73 -10.70 8.78
CA ALA A 128 -10.31 -11.97 9.34
C ALA A 128 -9.13 -11.81 10.31
N ALA A 129 -8.16 -10.95 9.99
CA ALA A 129 -7.06 -10.56 10.87
C ALA A 129 -7.58 -9.96 12.18
N ALA A 130 -8.61 -9.10 12.11
CA ALA A 130 -9.27 -8.55 13.28
C ALA A 130 -9.93 -9.64 14.15
N THR A 131 -10.68 -10.56 13.52
CA THR A 131 -11.40 -11.63 14.20
C THR A 131 -10.48 -12.56 14.99
N VAL A 132 -9.29 -12.85 14.47
CA VAL A 132 -8.32 -13.73 15.15
C VAL A 132 -7.35 -12.98 16.07
N GLY A 133 -7.54 -11.67 16.25
CA GLY A 133 -6.80 -10.86 17.22
C GLY A 133 -5.42 -10.37 16.76
N LEU A 134 -5.12 -10.38 15.45
CA LEU A 134 -3.90 -9.76 14.94
C LEU A 134 -4.00 -8.23 15.05
N ARG A 135 -2.92 -7.60 15.52
CA ARG A 135 -2.80 -6.13 15.55
C ARG A 135 -2.77 -5.60 14.12
N ARG A 136 -3.47 -4.50 13.81
CA ARG A 136 -3.55 -4.00 12.41
C ARG A 136 -3.19 -2.53 12.32
N ALA A 137 -2.27 -2.20 11.43
CA ALA A 137 -1.94 -0.83 11.07
C ALA A 137 -2.01 -0.64 9.57
N VAL A 138 -2.24 0.60 9.15
CA VAL A 138 -2.03 1.05 7.78
C VAL A 138 -0.81 1.97 7.71
N VAL A 139 0.02 1.79 6.68
CA VAL A 139 1.25 2.54 6.48
C VAL A 139 1.30 3.01 5.03
N THR A 140 1.17 4.31 4.78
CA THR A 140 1.13 4.89 3.43
C THR A 140 2.05 6.11 3.33
N ALA A 141 2.65 6.33 2.15
CA ALA A 141 3.40 7.55 1.86
C ALA A 141 2.50 8.77 1.62
N SER A 142 1.20 8.56 1.39
CA SER A 142 0.23 9.63 1.14
C SER A 142 -0.03 10.46 2.39
N ALA A 143 0.07 11.78 2.28
CA ALA A 143 -0.39 12.70 3.33
C ALA A 143 -1.92 12.70 3.52
N ASN A 144 -2.68 12.07 2.63
CA ASN A 144 -4.15 11.98 2.70
C ASN A 144 -4.62 10.60 3.21
N GLY A 145 -3.75 9.85 3.88
CA GLY A 145 -4.06 8.49 4.34
C GLY A 145 -5.27 8.44 5.27
N GLY A 146 -5.47 9.49 6.08
CA GLY A 146 -6.64 9.57 6.96
C GLY A 146 -7.95 9.71 6.21
N GLU A 147 -8.03 10.63 5.25
CA GLU A 147 -9.22 10.87 4.43
C GLU A 147 -9.60 9.62 3.63
N VAL A 148 -8.62 8.92 3.06
CA VAL A 148 -8.85 7.68 2.31
C VAL A 148 -9.36 6.56 3.22
N VAL A 149 -8.79 6.39 4.41
CA VAL A 149 -9.23 5.37 5.38
C VAL A 149 -10.66 5.62 5.86
N VAL A 150 -11.02 6.87 6.13
CA VAL A 150 -12.39 7.29 6.50
C VAL A 150 -13.36 7.01 5.35
N ALA A 151 -13.03 7.50 4.14
CA ALA A 151 -13.89 7.35 2.96
C ALA A 151 -14.09 5.88 2.55
N ALA A 152 -13.09 5.04 2.78
CA ALA A 152 -13.16 3.59 2.54
C ALA A 152 -13.88 2.81 3.66
N GLY A 153 -14.24 3.45 4.77
CA GLY A 153 -14.87 2.79 5.92
C GLY A 153 -13.96 1.83 6.68
N LEU A 154 -12.63 2.04 6.63
CA LEU A 154 -11.64 1.12 7.18
C LEU A 154 -11.22 1.46 8.63
N GLU A 155 -11.58 2.64 9.14
CA GLU A 155 -11.21 3.09 10.50
C GLU A 155 -11.51 2.06 11.60
N PRO A 156 -12.69 1.39 11.65
CA PRO A 156 -12.98 0.44 12.73
C PRO A 156 -12.10 -0.82 12.72
N LEU A 157 -11.41 -1.09 11.60
CA LEU A 157 -10.59 -2.28 11.40
C LEU A 157 -9.10 -2.04 11.66
N LEU A 158 -8.68 -0.78 11.84
CA LEU A 158 -7.29 -0.38 11.98
C LEU A 158 -7.06 0.21 13.37
N GLU A 159 -5.95 -0.16 13.99
CA GLU A 159 -5.59 0.29 15.35
C GLU A 159 -4.55 1.41 15.34
N ALA A 160 -3.78 1.50 14.25
CA ALA A 160 -2.77 2.54 14.05
C ALA A 160 -2.67 2.94 12.58
N ARG A 161 -2.18 4.17 12.35
CA ARG A 161 -1.90 4.72 11.02
C ARG A 161 -0.58 5.45 11.03
N VAL A 162 0.27 5.16 10.03
CA VAL A 162 1.43 5.98 9.67
C VAL A 162 1.19 6.49 8.26
N ASP A 163 0.86 7.77 8.12
CA ASP A 163 0.66 8.44 6.83
C ASP A 163 1.81 9.43 6.56
N GLY A 164 1.76 10.09 5.40
CA GLY A 164 2.78 11.08 5.00
C GLY A 164 2.92 12.25 5.97
N LEU A 165 1.86 12.63 6.70
CA LEU A 165 1.92 13.70 7.70
C LEU A 165 2.66 13.22 8.95
N VAL A 166 2.39 11.99 9.41
CA VAL A 166 3.13 11.36 10.51
C VAL A 166 4.61 11.21 10.15
N ALA A 167 4.90 10.72 8.94
CA ALA A 167 6.27 10.55 8.47
C ALA A 167 7.04 11.87 8.47
N GLN A 168 6.43 12.95 7.96
CA GLN A 168 7.03 14.29 7.98
C GLN A 168 7.24 14.80 9.41
N ALA A 169 6.22 14.70 10.27
CA ALA A 169 6.29 15.21 11.64
C ALA A 169 7.36 14.50 12.49
N GLN A 170 7.64 13.23 12.19
CA GLN A 170 8.63 12.42 12.90
C GLN A 170 9.98 12.31 12.17
N GLY A 171 10.13 12.92 10.99
CA GLY A 171 11.37 12.84 10.20
C GLY A 171 11.68 11.43 9.69
N LEU A 172 10.67 10.60 9.44
CA LEU A 172 10.82 9.24 8.96
C LEU A 172 11.15 9.24 7.47
N ARG A 173 12.14 8.44 7.06
CA ARG A 173 12.42 8.25 5.63
C ARG A 173 11.33 7.37 5.01
N GLY A 174 10.83 7.78 3.85
CA GLY A 174 9.87 6.98 3.09
C GLY A 174 10.49 5.72 2.47
N LYS A 175 9.61 4.87 1.92
CA LYS A 175 10.00 3.67 1.16
C LYS A 175 11.01 4.04 0.05
N PRO A 176 12.08 3.26 -0.17
CA PRO A 176 12.31 1.90 0.33
C PRO A 176 13.00 1.82 1.71
N HIS A 177 13.13 2.92 2.44
CA HIS A 177 13.59 2.84 3.82
C HIS A 177 12.49 2.26 4.72
N PRO A 178 12.83 1.48 5.76
CA PRO A 178 11.86 0.77 6.58
C PRO A 178 11.19 1.65 7.65
N ASP A 179 11.62 2.90 7.81
CA ASP A 179 11.29 3.75 8.96
C ASP A 179 9.77 3.86 9.21
N THR A 180 8.95 4.01 8.16
CA THR A 180 7.49 4.13 8.29
C THR A 180 6.82 2.82 8.73
N PHE A 181 7.28 1.67 8.24
CA PHE A 181 6.79 0.37 8.72
C PHE A 181 7.26 0.09 10.16
N ILE A 182 8.51 0.41 10.49
CA ILE A 182 9.03 0.28 11.86
C ILE A 182 8.20 1.14 12.83
N ALA A 183 7.88 2.37 12.44
CA ALA A 183 6.97 3.21 13.22
C ALA A 183 5.59 2.58 13.38
N GLY A 184 5.04 1.97 12.32
CA GLY A 184 3.78 1.23 12.38
C GLY A 184 3.81 0.07 13.39
N ALA A 185 4.88 -0.72 13.38
CA ALA A 185 5.07 -1.83 14.34
C ALA A 185 5.19 -1.31 15.77
N SER A 186 5.95 -0.22 15.96
CA SER A 186 6.08 0.45 17.25
C SER A 186 4.74 0.96 17.79
N LEU A 187 3.87 1.53 16.95
CA LEU A 187 2.53 1.98 17.36
C LEU A 187 1.63 0.81 17.77
N LEU A 188 1.83 -0.37 17.18
CA LEU A 188 1.11 -1.58 17.56
C LEU A 188 1.71 -2.27 18.80
N GLY A 189 2.89 -1.86 19.24
CA GLY A 189 3.60 -2.44 20.38
C GLY A 189 4.23 -3.80 20.08
N VAL A 190 4.65 -4.05 18.83
CA VAL A 190 5.21 -5.34 18.39
C VAL A 190 6.62 -5.17 17.81
N ASP A 191 7.42 -6.22 17.94
CA ASP A 191 8.72 -6.30 17.26
C ASP A 191 8.52 -6.53 15.74
N PRO A 192 9.32 -5.91 14.85
CA PRO A 192 9.23 -6.13 13.41
C PRO A 192 9.25 -7.61 13.01
N THR A 193 10.03 -8.45 13.71
CA THR A 193 10.11 -9.88 13.44
C THR A 193 8.81 -10.65 13.73
N GLN A 194 7.85 -10.02 14.41
CA GLN A 194 6.51 -10.57 14.69
C GLN A 194 5.43 -9.91 13.84
N ALA A 195 5.80 -9.13 12.84
CA ALA A 195 4.87 -8.37 12.02
C ALA A 195 5.00 -8.76 10.54
N ALA A 196 3.86 -8.82 9.85
CA ALA A 196 3.79 -8.99 8.40
C ALA A 196 3.52 -7.65 7.71
N VAL A 197 4.24 -7.39 6.62
CA VAL A 197 4.02 -6.24 5.73
C VAL A 197 3.26 -6.70 4.49
N PHE A 198 2.26 -5.94 4.06
CA PHE A 198 1.48 -6.18 2.84
C PHE A 198 1.66 -5.01 1.88
N GLU A 199 2.17 -5.26 0.68
CA GLU A 199 2.64 -4.21 -0.23
C GLU A 199 2.52 -4.65 -1.71
N ASP A 200 2.13 -3.76 -2.63
CA ASP A 200 1.99 -4.03 -4.07
C ASP A 200 3.12 -3.46 -4.96
N ALA A 201 3.91 -2.51 -4.46
CA ALA A 201 5.04 -1.83 -5.07
C ALA A 201 6.42 -2.36 -4.59
N LEU A 202 7.37 -2.36 -5.53
CA LEU A 202 8.75 -2.83 -5.29
C LEU A 202 9.44 -2.10 -4.13
N SER A 203 9.20 -0.78 -4.01
CA SER A 203 9.85 0.04 -2.98
C SER A 203 9.37 -0.32 -1.57
N GLY A 204 8.09 -0.65 -1.37
CA GLY A 204 7.60 -1.02 -0.05
C GLY A 204 7.86 -2.47 0.31
N VAL A 205 7.88 -3.38 -0.66
CA VAL A 205 8.41 -4.74 -0.44
C VAL A 205 9.87 -4.66 0.03
N ALA A 206 10.70 -3.86 -0.65
CA ALA A 206 12.08 -3.63 -0.23
C ALA A 206 12.17 -3.01 1.17
N ALA A 207 11.25 -2.12 1.54
CA ALA A 207 11.18 -1.56 2.89
C ALA A 207 10.83 -2.61 3.95
N GLY A 208 9.86 -3.49 3.68
CA GLY A 208 9.52 -4.62 4.56
C GLY A 208 10.73 -5.55 4.76
N ARG A 209 11.45 -5.87 3.68
CA ARG A 209 12.67 -6.68 3.75
C ARG A 209 13.78 -5.99 4.55
N ALA A 210 14.04 -4.72 4.27
CA ALA A 210 15.09 -3.94 4.94
C ALA A 210 14.80 -3.73 6.44
N GLY A 211 13.52 -3.72 6.82
CA GLY A 211 13.08 -3.57 8.21
C GLY A 211 13.18 -4.85 9.05
N GLY A 212 13.54 -5.99 8.44
CA GLY A 212 13.60 -7.27 9.13
C GLY A 212 12.22 -7.76 9.59
N PHE A 213 11.17 -7.42 8.84
CA PHE A 213 9.82 -7.89 9.15
C PHE A 213 9.74 -9.42 9.04
N GLY A 214 8.97 -10.05 9.93
CA GLY A 214 8.86 -11.51 10.03
C GLY A 214 8.27 -12.16 8.78
N TYR A 215 7.50 -11.39 8.00
CA TYR A 215 6.96 -11.81 6.72
C TYR A 215 6.64 -10.61 5.82
N VAL A 216 6.89 -10.75 4.52
CA VAL A 216 6.57 -9.72 3.51
C VAL A 216 5.68 -10.35 2.43
N VAL A 217 4.45 -9.87 2.33
CA VAL A 217 3.46 -10.29 1.34
C VAL A 217 3.42 -9.25 0.22
N GLY A 218 3.84 -9.66 -0.98
CA GLY A 218 3.63 -8.90 -2.21
C GLY A 218 2.21 -9.09 -2.75
N VAL A 219 1.56 -8.02 -3.18
CA VAL A 219 0.25 -8.05 -3.83
C VAL A 219 0.39 -7.66 -5.30
N ASP A 220 0.36 -8.62 -6.20
CA ASP A 220 0.57 -8.36 -7.62
C ASP A 220 -0.69 -7.79 -8.28
N ARG A 221 -0.74 -6.46 -8.41
CA ARG A 221 -1.81 -5.74 -9.12
C ARG A 221 -1.54 -5.49 -10.59
N VAL A 222 -0.30 -5.63 -11.05
CA VAL A 222 0.14 -5.15 -12.38
C VAL A 222 0.93 -6.17 -13.20
N GLY A 223 1.05 -7.41 -12.74
CA GLY A 223 1.77 -8.49 -13.42
C GLY A 223 3.28 -8.47 -13.17
N GLN A 224 3.70 -8.09 -11.95
CA GLN A 224 5.11 -7.93 -11.55
C GLN A 224 5.55 -8.89 -10.43
N ALA A 225 4.90 -10.05 -10.31
CA ALA A 225 5.18 -11.01 -9.24
C ALA A 225 6.68 -11.40 -9.09
N ASP A 226 7.37 -11.67 -10.19
CA ASP A 226 8.79 -12.03 -10.17
C ASP A 226 9.66 -10.89 -9.62
N GLU A 227 9.29 -9.64 -9.93
CA GLU A 227 10.00 -8.46 -9.45
C GLU A 227 9.74 -8.24 -7.95
N LEU A 228 8.50 -8.44 -7.47
CA LEU A 228 8.18 -8.36 -6.04
C LEU A 228 8.98 -9.41 -5.23
N LEU A 229 9.06 -10.65 -5.72
CA LEU A 229 9.90 -11.68 -5.10
C LEU A 229 11.37 -11.27 -5.08
N ALA A 230 11.90 -10.77 -6.21
CA ALA A 230 13.29 -10.32 -6.30
C ALA A 230 13.62 -9.15 -5.35
N HIS A 231 12.63 -8.33 -4.99
CA HIS A 231 12.79 -7.20 -4.07
C HIS A 231 12.57 -7.55 -2.59
N GLY A 232 12.25 -8.81 -2.28
CA GLY A 232 12.23 -9.33 -0.91
C GLY A 232 10.86 -9.72 -0.37
N ALA A 233 9.85 -9.92 -1.22
CA ALA A 233 8.62 -10.56 -0.80
C ALA A 233 8.87 -12.05 -0.51
N ASP A 234 8.31 -12.57 0.58
CA ASP A 234 8.36 -14.00 0.92
C ASP A 234 7.31 -14.79 0.13
N ILE A 235 6.18 -14.15 -0.18
CA ILE A 235 5.12 -14.67 -1.04
C ILE A 235 4.51 -13.55 -1.86
N VAL A 236 3.99 -13.87 -3.04
CA VAL A 236 3.19 -12.96 -3.85
C VAL A 236 1.83 -13.58 -4.12
N VAL A 237 0.77 -12.78 -3.93
CA VAL A 237 -0.63 -13.13 -4.21
C VAL A 237 -1.24 -12.10 -5.14
N LYS A 238 -2.29 -12.44 -5.89
CA LYS A 238 -3.04 -11.44 -6.70
C LYS A 238 -4.11 -10.76 -5.89
N ASP A 239 -4.64 -11.45 -4.89
CA ASP A 239 -5.52 -10.88 -3.87
C ASP A 239 -5.26 -11.53 -2.50
N LEU A 240 -5.36 -10.73 -1.43
CA LEU A 240 -5.12 -11.23 -0.08
C LEU A 240 -6.10 -12.34 0.35
N SER A 241 -7.26 -12.49 -0.31
CA SER A 241 -8.14 -13.62 0.00
C SER A 241 -7.55 -14.98 -0.32
N GLU A 242 -6.54 -15.06 -1.20
CA GLU A 242 -5.82 -16.31 -1.48
C GLU A 242 -5.16 -16.87 -0.20
N LEU A 243 -4.73 -16.00 0.71
CA LEU A 243 -4.17 -16.40 2.00
C LEU A 243 -5.22 -16.98 2.95
N LEU A 244 -6.52 -16.70 2.74
CA LEU A 244 -7.60 -17.32 3.51
C LEU A 244 -7.84 -18.76 3.05
N ASP A 245 -7.73 -19.02 1.75
CA ASP A 245 -8.06 -20.32 1.15
C ASP A 245 -6.98 -21.38 1.42
N THR A 246 -5.72 -20.97 1.59
CA THR A 246 -4.62 -21.88 2.01
C THR A 246 -4.85 -22.52 3.38
N ALA A 247 -5.75 -21.97 4.19
CA ALA A 247 -6.09 -22.49 5.51
C ALA A 247 -6.89 -23.82 5.46
N ASP A 248 -7.50 -24.15 4.33
CA ASP A 248 -8.41 -25.30 4.19
C ASP A 248 -7.68 -26.61 3.86
N LEU A 249 -6.39 -26.54 3.48
CA LEU A 249 -5.60 -27.72 3.05
C LEU A 249 -4.72 -28.35 4.15
N SER A 250 -4.67 -27.77 5.36
CA SER A 250 -3.79 -28.25 6.44
C SER A 250 -4.51 -28.99 7.59
N MET A 251 -5.78 -29.37 7.43
CA MET A 251 -6.47 -30.23 8.38
C MET A 251 -6.39 -31.69 7.92
N PRO A 252 -5.63 -32.58 8.58
CA PRO A 252 -5.84 -34.00 8.39
C PRO A 252 -7.25 -34.32 8.88
N ILE A 253 -8.12 -34.77 7.97
CA ILE A 253 -9.42 -35.35 8.32
C ILE A 253 -9.13 -36.48 9.30
N ALA A 254 -9.46 -36.28 10.58
CA ALA A 254 -9.46 -37.35 11.56
C ALA A 254 -10.47 -38.38 11.07
N ASN A 255 -9.95 -39.49 10.55
CA ASN A 255 -10.73 -40.61 10.08
C ASN A 255 -11.34 -41.30 11.31
N THR A 256 -12.55 -40.91 11.70
CA THR A 256 -13.29 -41.60 12.75
C THR A 256 -13.83 -42.90 12.18
N ALA A 257 -12.98 -43.93 12.17
CA ALA A 257 -13.39 -45.29 11.92
C ALA A 257 -13.88 -45.95 13.21
N ALA A 258 -15.04 -46.61 13.06
CA ALA A 258 -15.57 -47.72 13.85
C ALA A 258 -16.27 -47.42 15.19
N HIS A 259 -17.60 -47.60 15.18
CA HIS A 259 -18.23 -48.66 15.99
C HIS A 259 -19.45 -49.24 15.25
N HIS A 260 -19.21 -50.30 14.47
CA HIS A 260 -20.21 -51.34 14.24
C HIS A 260 -20.11 -52.32 15.42
N SER A 261 -21.15 -52.40 16.23
CA SER A 261 -21.36 -53.51 17.15
C SER A 261 -22.60 -54.30 16.70
N ALA A 262 -22.36 -55.35 15.91
CA ALA A 262 -23.29 -56.44 15.74
C ALA A 262 -22.51 -57.73 16.06
N THR A 263 -22.79 -58.31 17.22
CA THR A 263 -22.55 -59.75 17.45
C THR A 263 -23.62 -60.25 18.39
N GLU A 264 -24.49 -61.06 17.81
CA GLU A 264 -25.36 -62.03 18.45
C GLU A 264 -24.59 -62.88 19.47
N ARG A 265 -25.22 -63.17 20.60
CA ARG A 265 -25.03 -64.39 21.38
C ARG A 265 -26.37 -64.74 22.06
N GLY A 266 -27.01 -65.83 21.64
CA GLY A 266 -27.92 -66.62 22.51
C GLY A 266 -27.14 -67.21 23.70
N PRO A 267 -27.75 -67.96 24.64
CA PRO A 267 -28.79 -68.98 24.39
C PRO A 267 -29.90 -69.14 25.48
N ALA A 268 -31.00 -69.81 25.12
CA ALA A 268 -31.67 -70.92 25.83
C ALA A 268 -32.98 -71.28 25.10
#